data_AF-A0A5P1E106-F1
#
_entry.id   AF-A0A5P1E106-F1
#
_cell.length_a   1.000
_cell.length_b   1.000
_cell.length_c   1.000
_cell.angle_alpha   90.00
_cell.angle_beta   90.00
_cell.angle_gamma   90.00
#
_symmetry.space_group_name_H-M   'P 1'
#
loop_
_entity.id
_entity.type
_entity.pdbx_description
1 polymer ?
#
loop_
_entity_poly.entity_id
_entity_poly.type
_entity_poly.pdbx_seq_one_letter_code
_entity_poly.pdbx_strand_id
1 'polypeptide(L)'
;MESGVSEDAVSGHIQLLIPRETACFPGAPPLVVASGVDERTLRREGVCAASLPTRMGVVAGLLVQNTLKYLLKFGHVSPYLGYNSLKNYFQTMEMRPNPQCSNSACLERQKEYAQEKPVRDALAKAKIEAEASVNDESPLHIDNEWNISVVDDEDNTKTSASKRSCGSLVLMKLTRWHLDFSSLAHLSLAHRCPSRRSYPRAP
;
A
#
# COMPACT_ATOMS: atom_id res chain seq x y z
N MET A 1 -0.29 15.72 1.48
CA MET A 1 -0.74 14.31 1.46
C MET A 1 -1.81 14.16 2.52
N GLU A 2 -2.89 13.47 2.21
CA GLU A 2 -4.04 13.29 3.10
C GLU A 2 -4.11 11.83 3.55
N SER A 3 -4.67 11.62 4.73
CA SER A 3 -4.91 10.29 5.30
C SER A 3 -6.19 10.28 6.10
N GLY A 4 -7.00 9.24 5.92
CA GLY A 4 -8.25 9.05 6.62
C GLY A 4 -8.36 7.67 7.27
N VAL A 5 -9.05 7.62 8.41
CA VAL A 5 -9.45 6.38 9.09
C VAL A 5 -10.96 6.45 9.31
N SER A 6 -11.65 5.36 9.01
CA SER A 6 -13.09 5.23 9.23
C SER A 6 -13.47 5.23 10.71
N GLU A 7 -14.70 5.65 11.01
CA GLU A 7 -15.23 5.74 12.37
C GLU A 7 -15.36 4.38 13.07
N ASP A 8 -15.50 3.30 12.31
CA ASP A 8 -15.52 1.92 12.81
C ASP A 8 -14.10 1.33 13.00
N ALA A 9 -13.07 2.09 12.64
CA ALA A 9 -11.69 1.65 12.61
C ALA A 9 -11.47 0.32 11.89
N VAL A 10 -12.13 0.05 10.76
CA VAL A 10 -11.82 -1.11 9.89
C VAL A 10 -11.36 -0.79 8.45
N SER A 11 -11.63 0.43 7.92
CA SER A 11 -11.09 0.93 6.64
C SER A 11 -10.30 2.26 6.71
N GLY A 12 -9.19 2.37 6.00
CA GLY A 12 -8.33 3.57 6.03
C GLY A 12 -7.78 3.85 4.64
N HIS A 13 -7.29 5.06 4.41
CA HIS A 13 -6.70 5.40 3.12
C HIS A 13 -5.66 6.50 3.25
N ILE A 14 -4.81 6.60 2.22
CA ILE A 14 -3.94 7.74 1.98
C ILE A 14 -4.18 8.25 0.57
N GLN A 15 -4.16 9.57 0.41
CA GLN A 15 -4.30 10.23 -0.89
C GLN A 15 -3.18 11.24 -1.12
N LEU A 16 -2.57 11.18 -2.29
CA LEU A 16 -1.65 12.18 -2.78
C LEU A 16 -2.45 13.26 -3.53
N LEU A 17 -2.50 14.46 -2.95
CA LEU A 17 -3.09 15.63 -3.59
C LEU A 17 -1.98 16.46 -4.21
N ILE A 18 -1.84 16.36 -5.53
CA ILE A 18 -1.04 17.26 -6.35
C ILE A 18 -2.05 18.10 -7.13
N PRO A 19 -2.22 19.38 -6.78
CA PRO A 19 -3.04 20.29 -7.58
C PRO A 19 -2.55 20.20 -9.03
N ARG A 20 -3.49 20.03 -9.99
CA ARG A 20 -3.28 19.79 -11.43
C ARG A 20 -3.34 18.34 -11.88
N GLU A 21 -2.72 17.42 -11.13
CA GLU A 21 -2.54 16.02 -11.55
C GLU A 21 -3.59 15.09 -10.95
N THR A 22 -3.94 15.29 -9.68
CA THR A 22 -4.91 14.45 -8.97
C THR A 22 -6.12 15.25 -8.50
N ALA A 23 -7.22 14.55 -8.19
CA ALA A 23 -8.42 15.18 -7.68
C ALA A 23 -8.13 15.98 -6.40
N CYS A 24 -8.56 17.24 -6.38
CA CYS A 24 -8.57 18.04 -5.17
C CYS A 24 -9.72 17.62 -4.24
N PHE A 25 -9.63 17.93 -2.95
CA PHE A 25 -10.67 17.58 -1.98
C PHE A 25 -12.08 18.12 -2.36
N PRO A 26 -12.24 19.37 -2.86
CA PRO A 26 -13.53 19.85 -3.37
C PRO A 26 -13.95 19.24 -4.72
N GLY A 27 -13.05 18.52 -5.42
CA GLY A 27 -13.33 17.88 -6.70
C GLY A 27 -14.16 16.60 -6.56
N ALA A 28 -14.05 15.93 -5.40
CA ALA A 28 -14.84 14.78 -5.00
C ALA A 28 -15.21 14.90 -3.50
N PRO A 29 -16.05 15.88 -3.14
CA PRO A 29 -16.37 16.13 -1.74
C PRO A 29 -17.21 14.98 -1.17
N PRO A 30 -17.00 14.59 0.10
CA PRO A 30 -17.91 13.67 0.76
C PRO A 30 -19.30 14.31 0.85
N LEU A 31 -20.36 13.48 0.87
CA LEU A 31 -21.76 13.93 0.83
C LEU A 31 -22.10 14.98 1.91
N VAL A 32 -21.49 14.88 3.09
CA VAL A 32 -21.68 15.85 4.18
C VAL A 32 -21.23 17.25 3.76
N VAL A 33 -20.07 17.36 3.13
CA VAL A 33 -19.52 18.63 2.63
C VAL A 33 -20.32 19.13 1.42
N ALA A 34 -20.76 18.23 0.54
CA ALA A 34 -21.54 18.59 -0.64
C ALA A 34 -22.95 19.11 -0.30
N SER A 35 -23.58 18.57 0.74
CA SER A 35 -24.91 18.98 1.20
C SER A 35 -24.91 20.24 2.06
N GLY A 36 -23.75 20.76 2.44
CA GLY A 36 -23.62 21.94 3.30
C GLY A 36 -24.15 21.73 4.71
N VAL A 37 -24.40 20.47 5.11
CA VAL A 37 -24.84 20.10 6.44
C VAL A 37 -23.64 20.17 7.39
N ASP A 38 -23.82 20.82 8.55
CA ASP A 38 -22.76 20.95 9.54
C ASP A 38 -22.37 19.55 10.07
N GLU A 39 -21.08 19.22 10.07
CA GLU A 39 -20.56 17.92 10.53
C GLU A 39 -20.97 17.60 11.97
N ARG A 40 -21.24 18.65 12.75
CA ARG A 40 -21.73 18.55 14.13
C ARG A 40 -23.09 17.90 14.24
N THR A 41 -23.98 18.06 13.27
CA THR A 41 -25.32 17.44 13.33
C THR A 41 -25.28 15.93 13.13
N LEU A 42 -24.20 15.40 12.53
CA LEU A 42 -24.00 13.97 12.35
C LEU A 42 -23.37 13.30 13.59
N ARG A 43 -22.64 14.09 14.40
CA ARG A 43 -22.03 13.61 15.64
C ARG A 43 -23.08 13.51 16.75
N ARG A 44 -23.26 12.30 17.30
CA ARG A 44 -24.06 12.09 18.51
C ARG A 44 -23.21 12.39 19.74
N GLU A 45 -23.69 13.25 20.62
CA GLU A 45 -22.99 13.53 21.88
C GLU A 45 -22.87 12.25 22.73
N GLY A 46 -21.69 12.05 23.32
CA GLY A 46 -21.39 10.88 24.15
C GLY A 46 -20.96 9.61 23.41
N VAL A 47 -20.92 9.60 22.07
CA VAL A 47 -20.42 8.47 21.27
C VAL A 47 -19.06 8.82 20.67
N CYS A 48 -18.04 8.01 20.99
CA CYS A 48 -16.73 8.13 20.38
C CYS A 48 -16.64 7.27 19.11
N ALA A 49 -15.93 7.77 18.10
CA ALA A 49 -15.46 6.94 17.00
C ALA A 49 -14.54 5.83 17.55
N ALA A 50 -14.62 4.63 16.97
CA ALA A 50 -13.79 3.51 17.36
C ALA A 50 -12.31 3.81 17.07
N SER A 51 -11.51 3.67 18.12
CA SER A 51 -10.05 3.74 18.19
C SER A 51 -9.29 2.43 18.04
N LEU A 52 -8.66 2.07 16.91
CA LEU A 52 -7.70 0.93 16.91
C LEU A 52 -6.27 1.43 16.64
N PRO A 53 -5.36 1.39 17.64
CA PRO A 53 -3.98 1.84 17.48
C PRO A 53 -3.24 1.16 16.33
N THR A 54 -3.56 -0.10 16.05
CA THR A 54 -3.00 -0.88 14.94
C THR A 54 -3.30 -0.22 13.59
N ARG A 55 -4.51 0.32 13.42
CA ARG A 55 -4.96 0.91 12.16
C ARG A 55 -4.35 2.27 11.92
N MET A 56 -4.29 3.08 12.97
CA MET A 56 -3.58 4.35 12.96
C MET A 56 -2.10 4.13 12.62
N GLY A 57 -1.47 3.10 13.18
CA GLY A 57 -0.09 2.71 12.87
C GLY A 57 0.11 2.30 11.41
N VAL A 58 -0.77 1.44 10.87
CA VAL A 58 -0.69 1.01 9.46
C VAL A 58 -0.85 2.20 8.51
N VAL A 59 -1.89 3.03 8.70
CA VAL A 59 -2.14 4.19 7.83
C VAL A 59 -1.01 5.21 7.92
N ALA A 60 -0.48 5.48 9.12
CA ALA A 60 0.68 6.36 9.29
C ALA A 60 1.94 5.80 8.62
N GLY A 61 2.18 4.50 8.74
CA GLY A 61 3.30 3.83 8.06
C GLY A 61 3.21 3.96 6.54
N LEU A 62 2.02 3.68 5.98
CA LEU A 62 1.77 3.83 4.54
C LEU A 62 1.95 5.28 4.07
N LEU A 63 1.48 6.25 4.86
CA LEU A 63 1.61 7.68 4.56
C LEU A 63 3.08 8.11 4.48
N VAL A 64 3.88 7.74 5.49
CA VAL A 64 5.31 8.08 5.55
C VAL A 64 6.07 7.39 4.42
N GLN A 65 5.81 6.11 4.17
CA GLN A 65 6.43 5.39 3.06
C GLN A 65 6.12 6.05 1.71
N ASN A 66 4.88 6.47 1.50
CA ASN A 66 4.52 7.13 0.25
C ASN A 66 5.10 8.56 0.14
N THR A 67 5.26 9.25 1.27
CA THR A 67 5.96 10.54 1.34
C THR A 67 7.45 10.38 1.00
N LEU A 68 8.12 9.38 1.55
CA LEU A 68 9.53 9.10 1.26
C LEU A 68 9.75 8.74 -0.20
N LYS A 69 8.92 7.84 -0.75
CA LYS A 69 8.95 7.49 -2.18
C LYS A 69 8.81 8.74 -3.06
N TYR A 70 7.92 9.66 -2.69
CA TYR A 70 7.71 10.91 -3.42
C TYR A 70 8.91 11.87 -3.33
N LEU A 71 9.46 12.11 -2.14
CA LEU A 71 10.54 13.07 -1.92
C LEU A 71 11.89 12.58 -2.47
N LEU A 72 12.19 11.30 -2.27
CA LEU A 72 13.46 10.69 -2.64
C LEU A 72 13.44 10.04 -4.04
N LYS A 73 12.28 10.06 -4.72
CA LYS A 73 12.10 9.58 -6.10
C LYS A 73 12.54 8.13 -6.30
N PHE A 74 12.15 7.25 -5.38
CA PHE A 74 12.39 5.81 -5.48
C PHE A 74 11.08 5.03 -5.38
N GLY A 75 11.05 3.87 -6.04
CA GLY A 75 9.87 3.01 -6.09
C GLY A 75 8.65 3.68 -6.74
N HIS A 76 7.49 3.05 -6.59
CA HIS A 76 6.23 3.55 -7.15
C HIS A 76 5.42 4.34 -6.11
N VAL A 77 5.14 5.61 -6.40
CA VAL A 77 4.27 6.46 -5.57
C VAL A 77 2.81 6.14 -5.88
N SER A 78 2.01 5.82 -4.87
CA SER A 78 0.59 5.50 -5.05
C SER A 78 -0.27 6.76 -4.94
N PRO A 79 -1.03 7.17 -5.96
CA PRO A 79 -1.88 8.37 -5.88
C PRO A 79 -3.02 8.23 -4.86
N TYR A 80 -3.61 7.05 -4.77
CA TYR A 80 -4.53 6.66 -3.72
C TYR A 80 -4.24 5.22 -3.31
N LEU A 81 -4.20 4.97 -2.00
CA LEU A 81 -4.07 3.63 -1.44
C LEU A 81 -5.07 3.46 -0.30
N GLY A 82 -6.06 2.61 -0.52
CA GLY A 82 -7.03 2.18 0.48
C GLY A 82 -6.60 0.89 1.17
N TYR A 83 -6.93 0.77 2.45
CA TYR A 83 -6.68 -0.39 3.29
C TYR A 83 -7.97 -0.81 3.98
N ASN A 84 -8.38 -2.08 3.77
CA ASN A 84 -9.51 -2.70 4.45
C ASN A 84 -9.00 -3.87 5.31
N SER A 85 -9.12 -3.74 6.63
CA SER A 85 -8.62 -4.71 7.61
C SER A 85 -9.47 -5.97 7.71
N LEU A 86 -10.76 -5.92 7.38
CA LEU A 86 -11.63 -7.09 7.43
C LEU A 86 -11.27 -8.11 6.36
N LYS A 87 -10.84 -7.63 5.19
CA LYS A 87 -10.46 -8.46 4.04
C LYS A 87 -8.94 -8.48 3.79
N ASN A 88 -8.16 -7.80 4.62
CA ASN A 88 -6.73 -7.53 4.39
C ASN A 88 -6.44 -7.08 2.95
N TYR A 89 -7.28 -6.18 2.45
CA TYR A 89 -7.29 -5.77 1.06
C TYR A 89 -6.69 -4.38 0.91
N PHE A 90 -5.76 -4.25 -0.03
CA PHE A 90 -5.09 -2.99 -0.37
C PHE A 90 -5.49 -2.59 -1.79
N GLN A 91 -6.25 -1.51 -1.92
CA GLN A 91 -6.72 -1.02 -3.21
C GLN A 91 -5.91 0.18 -3.64
N THR A 92 -5.28 0.12 -4.80
CA THR A 92 -4.65 1.29 -5.42
C THR A 92 -5.58 1.85 -6.49
N MET A 93 -5.76 3.17 -6.49
CA MET A 93 -6.57 3.87 -7.48
C MET A 93 -5.90 5.19 -7.88
N GLU A 94 -6.37 5.78 -8.97
CA GLU A 94 -5.99 7.12 -9.40
C GLU A 94 -7.24 7.97 -9.55
N MET A 95 -7.36 9.02 -8.74
CA MET A 95 -8.48 9.97 -8.85
C MET A 95 -8.07 11.15 -9.73
N ARG A 96 -8.72 11.27 -10.89
CA ARG A 96 -8.46 12.36 -11.83
C ARG A 96 -9.17 13.66 -11.40
N PRO A 97 -8.60 14.83 -11.74
CA PRO A 97 -9.24 16.11 -11.48
C PRO A 97 -10.64 16.22 -12.11
N ASN A 98 -11.56 16.82 -11.38
CA ASN A 98 -12.90 17.13 -11.90
C ASN A 98 -12.85 18.42 -12.75
N PRO A 99 -13.23 18.38 -14.05
CA PRO A 99 -13.26 19.56 -14.92
C PRO A 99 -14.33 20.59 -14.55
N GLN A 100 -15.28 20.22 -13.68
CA GLN A 100 -16.35 21.08 -13.16
C GLN A 100 -16.19 21.29 -11.64
N CYS A 101 -14.95 21.40 -11.17
CA CYS A 101 -14.68 21.67 -9.76
C CYS A 101 -15.19 23.06 -9.35
N SER A 102 -15.75 23.17 -8.14
CA SER A 102 -16.20 24.44 -7.56
C SER A 102 -15.06 25.43 -7.27
N ASN A 103 -13.81 24.96 -7.17
CA ASN A 103 -12.65 25.78 -6.91
C ASN A 103 -12.05 26.34 -8.21
N SER A 104 -12.16 27.64 -8.43
CA SER A 104 -11.62 28.34 -9.62
C SER A 104 -10.11 28.13 -9.78
N ALA A 105 -9.36 28.19 -8.69
CA ALA A 105 -7.91 28.00 -8.70
C ALA A 105 -7.52 26.54 -9.02
N CYS A 106 -8.43 25.58 -8.90
CA CYS A 106 -8.21 24.22 -9.39
C CYS A 106 -8.37 24.18 -10.92
N LEU A 107 -9.40 24.83 -11.47
CA LEU A 107 -9.67 24.86 -12.90
C LEU A 107 -8.56 25.58 -13.69
N GLU A 108 -8.05 26.71 -13.20
CA GLU A 108 -6.93 27.43 -13.83
C GLU A 108 -5.70 26.54 -13.94
N ARG A 109 -5.36 25.90 -12.83
CA ARG A 109 -4.24 24.96 -12.72
C ARG A 109 -4.41 23.76 -13.67
N GLN A 110 -5.62 23.22 -13.79
CA GLN A 110 -5.91 22.12 -14.74
C GLN A 110 -5.65 22.55 -16.19
N LYS A 111 -5.96 23.80 -16.57
CA LYS A 111 -5.69 24.32 -17.92
C LYS A 111 -4.19 24.41 -18.20
N GLU A 112 -3.40 24.92 -17.25
CA GLU A 112 -1.94 24.95 -17.36
C GLU A 112 -1.38 23.54 -17.56
N TYR A 113 -1.86 22.59 -16.75
CA TYR A 113 -1.41 21.21 -16.83
C TYR A 113 -1.80 20.51 -18.13
N ALA A 114 -2.97 20.80 -18.70
CA ALA A 114 -3.37 20.23 -19.98
C ALA A 114 -2.38 20.55 -21.11
N GLN A 115 -1.70 21.71 -21.05
CA GLN A 115 -0.68 22.09 -22.02
C GLN A 115 0.68 21.41 -21.75
N GLU A 116 1.04 21.20 -20.48
CA GLU A 116 2.33 20.60 -20.08
C GLU A 116 2.33 19.06 -20.06
N LYS A 117 1.15 18.46 -19.88
CA LYS A 117 0.93 17.01 -19.79
C LYS A 117 1.55 16.18 -20.93
N PRO A 118 1.40 16.52 -22.22
CA PRO A 118 1.97 15.69 -23.28
C PRO A 118 3.50 15.60 -23.22
N VAL A 119 4.17 16.69 -22.82
CA VAL A 119 5.64 16.72 -22.71
C VAL A 119 6.11 15.91 -21.50
N ARG A 120 5.43 16.03 -20.36
CA ARG A 120 5.79 15.28 -19.15
C ARG A 120 5.48 13.79 -19.24
N ASP A 121 4.35 13.42 -19.83
CA ASP A 121 3.98 12.01 -20.01
C ASP A 121 4.93 11.32 -20.99
N ALA A 122 5.36 12.02 -22.06
CA ALA A 122 6.38 11.51 -22.97
C ALA A 122 7.73 11.32 -22.27
N LEU A 123 8.15 12.28 -21.43
CA LEU A 123 9.38 12.18 -20.64
C LEU A 123 9.33 11.07 -19.58
N ALA A 124 8.18 10.86 -18.93
CA ALA A 124 8.00 9.81 -17.93
C ALA A 124 8.01 8.41 -18.59
N LYS A 125 7.32 8.26 -19.72
CA LYS A 125 7.37 7.02 -20.51
C LYS A 125 8.78 6.72 -21.01
N ALA A 126 9.48 7.71 -21.56
CA ALA A 126 10.86 7.55 -22.00
C ALA A 126 11.81 7.15 -20.86
N LYS A 127 11.58 7.62 -19.63
CA LYS A 127 12.37 7.19 -18.45
C LYS A 127 12.06 5.76 -18.04
N ILE A 128 10.80 5.37 -18.01
CA ILE A 128 10.40 3.99 -17.68
C ILE A 128 10.90 3.01 -18.75
N GLU A 129 10.82 3.39 -20.02
CA GLU A 129 11.35 2.60 -21.14
C GLU A 129 12.88 2.50 -21.09
N ALA A 130 13.57 3.59 -20.73
CA ALA A 130 15.02 3.58 -20.51
C ALA A 130 15.41 2.69 -19.32
N GLU A 131 14.71 2.79 -18.18
CA GLU A 131 14.94 1.95 -17.00
C GLU A 131 14.60 0.47 -17.26
N ALA A 132 13.58 0.18 -18.07
CA ALA A 132 13.25 -1.18 -18.52
C ALA A 132 14.29 -1.75 -19.49
N SER A 133 14.91 -0.92 -20.34
CA SER A 133 16.00 -1.33 -21.24
C SER A 133 17.34 -1.55 -20.54
N VAL A 134 17.51 -1.02 -19.32
CA VAL A 134 18.73 -1.20 -18.51
C VAL A 134 18.64 -2.48 -17.67
N ASN A 135 17.44 -3.05 -17.49
CA ASN A 135 17.24 -4.25 -16.68
C ASN A 135 17.36 -5.55 -17.48
N ASP A 136 18.37 -5.63 -18.36
CA ASP A 136 18.88 -6.89 -18.93
C ASP A 136 19.76 -7.60 -17.85
N GLU A 137 19.18 -7.76 -16.65
CA GLU A 137 19.84 -8.46 -15.54
C GLU A 137 19.57 -9.95 -15.71
N SER A 138 20.42 -10.56 -16.53
CA SER A 138 20.65 -12.01 -16.55
C SER A 138 20.61 -12.62 -15.13
N PRO A 139 20.03 -13.81 -14.93
CA PRO A 139 20.01 -14.44 -13.61
C PRO A 139 21.41 -14.67 -13.03
N LEU A 140 21.73 -13.90 -12.00
CA LEU A 140 22.95 -13.79 -11.18
C LEU A 140 23.32 -15.05 -10.37
N HIS A 141 23.04 -16.26 -10.86
CA HIS A 141 23.53 -17.45 -10.18
C HIS A 141 25.01 -17.64 -10.54
N ILE A 142 25.89 -17.20 -9.62
CA ILE A 142 27.35 -17.41 -9.73
C ILE A 142 27.65 -18.88 -9.97
N ASP A 143 26.90 -19.77 -9.32
CA ASP A 143 26.93 -21.21 -9.53
C ASP A 143 25.51 -21.78 -9.61
N ASN A 144 25.31 -22.72 -10.53
CA ASN A 144 24.07 -23.47 -10.70
C ASN A 144 24.34 -24.97 -10.60
N GLU A 145 24.80 -25.42 -9.44
CA GLU A 145 25.18 -26.81 -9.16
C GLU A 145 24.05 -27.82 -9.45
N TRP A 146 22.80 -27.39 -9.21
CA TRP A 146 21.61 -28.21 -9.39
C TRP A 146 20.99 -28.08 -10.78
N ASN A 147 21.67 -27.38 -11.70
CA ASN A 147 21.30 -27.17 -13.10
C ASN A 147 19.82 -26.74 -13.27
N ILE A 148 19.37 -25.85 -12.40
CA ILE A 148 17.99 -25.35 -12.37
C ILE A 148 17.81 -24.45 -13.59
N SER A 149 16.88 -24.82 -14.48
CA SER A 149 16.52 -24.03 -15.66
C SER A 149 15.24 -23.25 -15.42
N VAL A 150 15.21 -21.98 -15.83
CA VAL A 150 13.95 -21.22 -15.97
C VAL A 150 13.29 -21.74 -17.25
N VAL A 151 12.11 -22.34 -17.11
CA VAL A 151 11.29 -22.79 -18.25
C VAL A 151 10.15 -21.79 -18.40
N ASP A 152 9.95 -21.30 -19.62
CA ASP A 152 8.81 -20.44 -19.91
C ASP A 152 7.51 -21.23 -19.86
N ASP A 153 6.47 -20.65 -19.25
CA ASP A 153 5.17 -21.31 -19.04
C ASP A 153 4.45 -21.72 -20.35
N GLU A 154 4.91 -21.25 -21.51
CA GLU A 154 4.37 -21.59 -22.83
C GLU A 154 4.68 -23.04 -23.26
N ASP A 155 5.74 -23.67 -22.71
CA ASP A 155 6.15 -25.03 -23.06
C ASP A 155 5.45 -26.13 -22.23
N ASN A 156 4.65 -25.75 -21.22
CA ASN A 156 4.03 -26.71 -20.28
C ASN A 156 2.80 -27.44 -20.85
N THR A 157 2.53 -27.32 -22.16
CA THR A 157 1.39 -27.99 -22.83
C THR A 157 1.79 -29.20 -23.69
N LYS A 158 3.08 -29.57 -23.75
CA LYS A 158 3.56 -30.67 -24.61
C LYS A 158 4.53 -31.64 -23.92
N THR A 159 4.28 -32.10 -22.70
CA THR A 159 4.97 -33.31 -22.21
C THR A 159 4.14 -34.12 -21.22
N SER A 160 3.06 -34.74 -21.70
CA SER A 160 2.46 -35.89 -21.02
C SER A 160 1.99 -36.94 -22.04
N ALA A 161 2.92 -37.48 -22.82
CA ALA A 161 2.66 -38.68 -23.60
C ALA A 161 3.92 -39.54 -23.81
N SER A 162 3.88 -40.73 -23.18
CA SER A 162 4.48 -41.99 -23.64
C SER A 162 5.81 -42.48 -23.02
N LYS A 163 5.62 -43.39 -22.04
CA LYS A 163 6.16 -44.76 -21.90
C LYS A 163 7.60 -45.04 -21.42
N ARG A 164 7.62 -45.56 -20.17
CA ARG A 164 8.21 -46.83 -19.64
C ARG A 164 9.75 -47.04 -19.73
N SER A 165 10.41 -47.34 -18.60
CA SER A 165 10.61 -48.72 -18.10
C SER A 165 11.31 -48.80 -16.72
N CYS A 166 10.88 -49.79 -15.92
CA CYS A 166 11.64 -50.67 -15.02
C CYS A 166 12.64 -50.11 -13.97
N GLY A 167 12.24 -50.24 -12.69
CA GLY A 167 13.03 -50.91 -11.65
C GLY A 167 14.15 -50.15 -10.92
N SER A 168 13.88 -49.68 -9.71
CA SER A 168 14.49 -50.24 -8.48
C SER A 168 13.93 -49.53 -7.24
N LEU A 169 13.61 -50.36 -6.25
CA LEU A 169 13.13 -50.03 -4.93
C LEU A 169 14.26 -49.34 -4.13
N VAL A 170 14.11 -48.07 -3.76
CA VAL A 170 14.94 -47.48 -2.69
C VAL A 170 14.03 -46.83 -1.66
N LEU A 171 14.00 -47.50 -0.52
CA LEU A 171 13.37 -47.14 0.74
C LEU A 171 13.92 -45.79 1.23
N MET A 172 13.12 -44.71 1.12
CA MET A 172 13.46 -43.43 1.75
C MET A 172 13.33 -43.55 3.27
N LYS A 173 14.48 -43.52 3.95
CA LYS A 173 14.56 -43.27 5.39
C LYS A 173 14.07 -41.85 5.68
N LEU A 174 12.98 -41.76 6.46
CA LEU A 174 12.57 -40.53 7.14
C LEU A 174 13.68 -40.12 8.13
N THR A 175 14.44 -39.08 7.84
CA THR A 175 15.25 -38.40 8.87
C THR A 175 14.44 -37.27 9.48
N ARG A 176 14.01 -37.58 10.70
CA ARG A 176 13.41 -36.75 11.73
C ARG A 176 14.23 -35.48 11.98
N TRP A 177 13.65 -34.31 11.71
CA TRP A 177 14.16 -33.03 12.22
C TRP A 177 13.86 -32.95 13.72
N HIS A 178 14.91 -33.02 14.54
CA HIS A 178 14.86 -32.74 15.97
C HIS A 178 15.21 -31.26 16.14
N LEU A 179 14.24 -30.44 16.55
CA LEU A 179 14.48 -29.09 17.04
C LEU A 179 14.21 -29.11 18.54
N ASP A 180 15.30 -29.11 19.31
CA ASP A 180 15.31 -29.02 20.77
C ASP A 180 14.78 -27.65 21.21
N PHE A 181 13.57 -27.65 21.75
CA PHE A 181 12.94 -26.53 22.43
C PHE A 181 13.17 -26.69 23.94
N SER A 182 14.37 -26.36 24.41
CA SER A 182 14.67 -26.25 25.84
C SER A 182 15.87 -25.35 26.08
N SER A 183 15.64 -24.03 26.07
CA SER A 183 16.31 -23.12 27.01
C SER A 183 15.65 -21.74 26.96
N LEU A 184 15.57 -21.09 28.11
CA LEU A 184 15.14 -19.71 28.37
C LEU A 184 13.63 -19.44 28.53
N ALA A 185 13.05 -20.10 29.53
CA ALA A 185 12.18 -19.41 30.47
C ALA A 185 13.03 -18.88 31.62
N HIS A 186 13.05 -17.57 31.86
CA HIS A 186 13.11 -16.92 33.19
C HIS A 186 13.40 -15.42 33.02
N LEU A 187 12.36 -14.59 33.06
CA LEU A 187 12.40 -13.25 33.66
C LEU A 187 10.97 -12.69 33.73
N SER A 188 10.33 -12.99 34.87
CA SER A 188 9.19 -12.24 35.39
C SER A 188 9.71 -10.90 35.90
N LEU A 189 9.14 -9.79 35.43
CA LEU A 189 9.00 -8.58 36.26
C LEU A 189 7.78 -7.79 35.79
N ALA A 190 6.79 -7.70 36.67
CA ALA A 190 5.67 -6.79 36.58
C ALA A 190 6.16 -5.34 36.60
N HIS A 191 5.48 -4.41 35.93
CA HIS A 191 5.03 -3.14 36.54
C HIS A 191 4.15 -2.28 35.59
N ARG A 192 2.90 -2.12 36.01
CA ARG A 192 2.05 -0.90 35.99
C ARG A 192 1.82 -0.13 34.69
N CYS A 193 0.57 -0.26 34.24
CA CYS A 193 -0.20 0.74 33.51
C CYS A 193 -0.25 2.09 34.28
N PRO A 194 0.16 3.23 33.70
CA PRO A 194 -0.02 4.52 34.34
C PRO A 194 -1.44 5.05 34.08
N SER A 195 -2.14 5.24 35.19
CA SER A 195 -3.41 5.94 35.32
C SER A 195 -3.36 7.39 34.81
N ARG A 196 -4.50 7.80 34.24
CA ARG A 196 -4.97 9.17 33.95
C ARG A 196 -4.24 10.29 34.69
N ARG A 197 -3.67 11.23 33.93
CA ARG A 197 -3.27 12.55 34.43
C ARG A 197 -4.37 13.56 34.08
N SER A 198 -5.15 13.92 35.09
CA SER A 198 -6.07 15.05 35.08
C SER A 198 -5.24 16.34 35.07
N TYR A 199 -5.39 17.18 34.05
CA TYR A 199 -4.88 18.56 34.10
C TYR A 199 -5.95 19.48 34.71
N PRO A 200 -5.59 20.38 35.64
CA PRO A 200 -6.51 21.39 36.15
C PRO A 200 -6.75 22.48 35.10
N ARG A 201 -8.01 22.90 34.93
CA ARG A 201 -8.35 24.18 34.26
C ARG A 201 -7.88 25.31 35.18
N ALA A 202 -7.07 26.20 34.63
CA ALA A 202 -6.79 27.53 35.19
C ALA A 202 -7.86 28.53 34.67
N PRO A 203 -8.00 29.69 35.33
CA PRO A 203 -9.27 30.36 35.66
C PRO A 203 -10.02 30.97 34.47
#